data_AF-A0A451AIY9-F1
#
_entry.id   AF-A0A451AIY9-F1
#
_cell.length_a   1.000
_cell.length_b   1.000
_cell.length_c   1.000
_cell.angle_alpha   90.00
_cell.angle_beta   90.00
_cell.angle_gamma   90.00
#
_symmetry.space_group_name_H-M   'P 1'
#
loop_
_entity.id
_entity.type
_entity.pdbx_description
1 polymer ?
#
loop_
_entity_poly.entity_id
_entity_poly.type
_entity_poly.pdbx_seq_one_letter_code
_entity_poly.pdbx_strand_id
1 'polypeptide(L)'
;MKPKTENLARCIQTLRASLDMLQRADPASIEYEIYRNATSKGFELVLETTGKLLRKALEPYFASSRMADELNFKDLFRYAAKHGLLGLDEVERWFSYRDNRNTTAHDYGEIFAEETLRLLPEFIADAERLRKRI
;
A
#
# COMPACT_ATOMS: atom_id res chain seq x y z
N MET A 1 6.43 7.61 -18.71
CA MET A 1 5.70 7.03 -17.56
C MET A 1 6.53 6.05 -16.71
N LYS A 2 7.61 5.44 -17.22
CA LYS A 2 8.45 4.44 -16.51
C LYS A 2 9.11 4.83 -15.16
N PRO A 3 9.61 6.05 -14.91
CA PRO A 3 10.41 6.31 -13.70
C PRO A 3 9.60 6.29 -12.38
N LYS A 4 8.27 6.44 -12.44
CA LYS A 4 7.45 6.45 -11.22
C LYS A 4 7.05 5.05 -10.76
N THR A 5 6.91 4.09 -11.67
CA THR A 5 6.66 2.69 -11.32
C THR A 5 7.92 2.00 -10.80
N GLU A 6 9.11 2.44 -11.23
CA GLU A 6 10.41 2.02 -10.65
C GLU A 6 10.54 2.44 -9.18
N ASN A 7 10.10 3.66 -8.84
CA ASN A 7 10.06 4.11 -7.45
C ASN A 7 9.12 3.25 -6.60
N LEU A 8 7.93 2.90 -7.11
CA LEU A 8 7.03 1.99 -6.41
C LEU A 8 7.66 0.60 -6.22
N ALA A 9 8.33 0.06 -7.25
CA ALA A 9 9.03 -1.21 -7.15
C ALA A 9 10.09 -1.20 -6.03
N ARG A 10 10.88 -0.12 -5.94
CA ARG A 10 11.85 0.04 -4.85
C ARG A 10 11.18 0.10 -3.48
N CYS A 11 10.07 0.84 -3.33
CA CYS A 11 9.33 0.92 -2.07
C CYS A 11 8.81 -0.46 -1.64
N ILE A 12 8.26 -1.24 -2.59
CA ILE A 12 7.79 -2.60 -2.33
C ILE A 12 8.94 -3.51 -1.91
N GLN A 13 10.09 -3.43 -2.58
CA GLN A 13 11.28 -4.21 -2.22
C GLN A 13 11.76 -3.88 -0.80
N THR A 14 11.84 -2.60 -0.44
CA THR A 14 12.21 -2.17 0.91
C THR A 14 11.22 -2.69 1.96
N LEU A 15 9.91 -2.59 1.69
CA LEU A 15 8.89 -3.10 2.60
C LEU A 15 8.98 -4.62 2.79
N ARG A 16 9.17 -5.38 1.69
CA ARG A 16 9.34 -6.83 1.78
C ARG A 16 10.57 -7.19 2.61
N ALA A 17 11.70 -6.53 2.34
CA ALA A 17 12.93 -6.79 3.09
C ALA A 17 12.80 -6.45 4.58
N SER A 18 12.18 -5.33 4.93
CA SER A 18 11.98 -4.96 6.35
C SER A 18 11.02 -5.91 7.06
N LEU A 19 9.97 -6.38 6.37
CA LEU A 19 9.04 -7.38 6.91
C LEU A 19 9.74 -8.72 7.15
N ASP A 20 10.56 -9.18 6.20
CA ASP A 20 11.31 -10.43 6.33
C ASP A 20 12.30 -10.38 7.49
N MET A 21 12.97 -9.22 7.69
CA MET A 21 13.89 -9.03 8.82
C MET A 21 13.14 -8.94 10.15
N LEU A 22 12.00 -8.26 10.18
CA LEU A 22 11.15 -8.16 11.37
C LEU A 22 10.67 -9.53 11.85
N GLN A 23 10.22 -10.40 10.93
CA GLN A 23 9.74 -11.73 11.26
C GLN A 23 10.83 -12.67 11.83
N ARG A 24 12.10 -12.33 11.61
CA ARG A 24 13.25 -13.11 12.10
C ARG A 24 13.88 -12.52 13.36
N ALA A 25 13.57 -11.26 13.68
CA ALA A 25 14.10 -10.59 14.86
C ALA A 25 13.42 -11.10 16.13
N ASP A 26 14.17 -11.11 17.23
CA ASP A 26 13.62 -11.39 18.55
C ASP A 26 12.69 -10.23 18.96
N PRO A 27 11.42 -10.47 19.30
CA PRO A 27 10.47 -9.42 19.71
C PRO A 27 10.95 -8.52 20.86
N ALA A 28 11.89 -8.98 21.69
CA ALA A 28 12.48 -8.21 22.77
C ALA A 28 13.72 -7.38 22.36
N SER A 29 14.16 -7.47 21.10
CA SER A 29 15.41 -6.85 20.64
C SER A 29 15.19 -5.49 19.99
N ILE A 30 16.25 -4.68 19.98
CA ILE A 30 16.24 -3.36 19.32
C ILE A 30 16.06 -3.50 17.80
N GLU A 31 16.56 -4.58 17.21
CA GLU A 31 16.38 -4.91 15.80
C GLU A 31 14.90 -5.08 15.46
N TYR A 32 14.11 -5.73 16.32
CA TYR A 32 12.67 -5.85 16.11
C TYR A 32 12.01 -4.47 16.05
N GLU A 33 12.35 -3.56 16.98
CA GLU A 33 11.81 -2.20 16.94
C GLU A 33 12.21 -1.43 15.67
N ILE A 34 13.47 -1.55 15.25
CA ILE A 34 13.99 -0.93 14.03
C ILE A 34 13.23 -1.45 12.80
N TYR A 35 13.13 -2.76 12.64
CA TYR A 35 12.46 -3.37 11.49
C TYR A 35 10.95 -3.16 11.52
N ARG A 36 10.33 -3.07 12.71
CA ARG A 36 8.92 -2.71 12.88
C ARG A 36 8.67 -1.30 12.36
N ASN A 37 9.47 -0.34 12.79
CA ASN A 37 9.35 1.06 12.35
C ASN A 37 9.60 1.18 10.84
N ALA A 38 10.61 0.48 10.31
CA ALA A 38 10.88 0.45 8.88
C ALA A 38 9.72 -0.17 8.08
N THR A 39 9.12 -1.25 8.58
CA THR A 39 7.97 -1.93 7.95
C THR A 39 6.72 -1.07 7.98
N SER A 40 6.42 -0.42 9.12
CA SER A 40 5.31 0.53 9.24
C SER A 40 5.46 1.68 8.25
N LYS A 41 6.66 2.28 8.16
CA LYS A 41 6.92 3.36 7.21
C LYS A 41 6.87 2.88 5.75
N GLY A 42 7.39 1.69 5.47
CA GLY A 42 7.32 1.05 4.16
C GLY A 42 5.88 0.82 3.71
N PHE A 43 5.00 0.38 4.60
CA PHE A 43 3.59 0.18 4.33
C PHE A 43 2.92 1.49 3.91
N GLU A 44 3.10 2.55 4.69
CA GLU A 44 2.61 3.89 4.36
C GLU A 44 3.09 4.34 2.97
N LEU A 45 4.39 4.22 2.70
CA LEU A 45 4.98 4.73 1.47
C LEU A 45 4.47 4.00 0.23
N VAL A 46 4.33 2.67 0.31
CA VAL A 46 3.77 1.86 -0.78
C VAL A 46 2.31 2.22 -1.02
N LEU A 47 1.51 2.40 0.04
CA LEU A 47 0.10 2.75 -0.05
C LEU A 47 -0.09 4.13 -0.72
N GLU A 48 0.67 5.14 -0.27
CA GLU A 48 0.63 6.50 -0.82
C GLU A 48 1.08 6.54 -2.29
N THR A 49 2.21 5.88 -2.59
CA THR A 49 2.77 5.86 -3.95
C THR A 49 1.84 5.13 -4.92
N THR A 50 1.22 4.03 -4.47
CA THR A 50 0.24 3.31 -5.28
C THR A 50 -0.98 4.17 -5.58
N GLY A 51 -1.53 4.87 -4.59
CA GLY A 51 -2.65 5.79 -4.81
C GLY A 51 -2.32 6.90 -5.82
N LYS A 52 -1.12 7.50 -5.73
CA LYS A 52 -0.67 8.53 -6.69
C LYS A 52 -0.54 7.99 -8.11
N LEU A 53 -0.03 6.77 -8.28
CA LEU A 53 0.11 6.14 -9.59
C LEU A 53 -1.23 5.70 -10.16
N LEU A 54 -2.11 5.13 -9.33
CA LEU A 54 -3.45 4.73 -9.74
C LEU A 54 -4.27 5.93 -10.21
N ARG A 55 -4.17 7.06 -9.52
CA ARG A 55 -4.80 8.32 -9.94
C ARG A 55 -4.36 8.75 -11.34
N LYS A 56 -3.06 8.65 -11.63
CA LYS A 56 -2.51 8.93 -12.96
C LYS A 56 -2.97 7.96 -14.03
N ALA A 57 -3.01 6.68 -13.69
CA ALA A 57 -3.54 5.66 -14.59
C ALA A 57 -5.02 5.90 -14.93
N LEU A 58 -5.75 6.59 -14.03
CA LEU A 58 -7.15 6.91 -14.21
C LEU A 58 -7.42 8.24 -14.93
N GLU A 59 -6.44 9.15 -15.04
CA GLU A 59 -6.58 10.45 -15.73
C GLU A 59 -7.25 10.35 -17.12
N PRO A 60 -6.91 9.36 -17.99
CA PRO A 60 -7.53 9.25 -19.31
C PRO A 60 -9.03 8.95 -19.33
N TYR A 61 -9.60 8.47 -18.22
CA TYR A 61 -11.03 8.17 -18.10
C TYR A 61 -11.87 9.38 -17.65
N PHE A 62 -11.22 10.51 -17.34
CA PHE A 62 -11.87 11.75 -16.93
C PHE A 62 -11.77 12.82 -18.01
N ALA A 63 -12.73 13.75 -18.00
CA ALA A 63 -12.72 14.90 -18.91
C ALA A 63 -11.59 15.91 -18.60
N SER A 64 -11.05 15.89 -17.37
CA SER A 64 -9.87 16.66 -16.99
C SER A 64 -9.11 15.96 -15.84
N SER A 65 -7.80 16.20 -15.75
CA SER A 65 -6.97 15.68 -14.65
C SER A 65 -7.43 16.17 -13.27
N ARG A 66 -8.01 17.38 -13.19
CA ARG A 66 -8.54 17.94 -11.95
C ARG A 66 -9.64 17.07 -11.33
N MET A 67 -10.50 16.47 -12.15
CA MET A 67 -11.53 15.56 -11.65
C MET A 67 -10.90 14.31 -11.00
N ALA A 68 -9.82 13.81 -11.58
CA ALA A 68 -9.08 12.71 -11.00
C ALA A 68 -8.45 13.12 -9.66
N ASP A 69 -7.98 14.36 -9.50
CA ASP A 69 -7.37 14.88 -8.26
C ASP A 69 -8.36 15.07 -7.10
N GLU A 70 -9.64 15.31 -7.39
CA GLU A 70 -10.68 15.49 -6.37
C GLU A 70 -11.14 14.17 -5.73
N LEU A 71 -10.78 13.02 -6.30
CA LEU A 71 -11.15 11.72 -5.75
C LEU A 71 -10.47 11.45 -4.40
N ASN A 72 -11.27 11.11 -3.39
CA ASN A 72 -10.74 10.51 -2.16
C ASN A 72 -10.24 9.08 -2.44
N PHE A 73 -9.58 8.46 -1.45
CA PHE A 73 -9.02 7.12 -1.60
C PHE A 73 -10.09 6.08 -1.98
N LYS A 74 -11.25 6.07 -1.32
CA LYS A 74 -12.28 5.05 -1.59
C LYS A 74 -12.85 5.19 -3.00
N ASP A 75 -13.11 6.43 -3.44
CA ASP A 75 -13.62 6.68 -4.79
C ASP A 75 -12.58 6.38 -5.86
N LEU A 76 -11.31 6.70 -5.63
CA LEU A 76 -10.23 6.35 -6.55
C LEU A 76 -10.21 4.86 -6.90
N PHE A 77 -10.29 4.00 -5.89
CA PHE A 77 -10.29 2.54 -6.10
C PHE A 77 -11.61 2.02 -6.68
N ARG A 78 -12.76 2.64 -6.37
CA ARG A 78 -14.03 2.33 -7.05
C ARG A 78 -13.97 2.66 -8.54
N TYR A 79 -13.38 3.79 -8.92
CA TYR A 79 -13.17 4.13 -10.32
C TYR A 79 -12.20 3.15 -10.99
N ALA A 80 -11.14 2.71 -10.30
CA ALA A 80 -10.27 1.66 -10.80
C ALA A 80 -11.03 0.37 -11.13
N ALA A 81 -11.98 -0.05 -10.28
CA ALA A 81 -12.84 -1.19 -10.59
C ALA A 81 -13.81 -0.92 -11.73
N LYS A 82 -14.46 0.25 -11.75
CA LYS A 82 -15.39 0.67 -12.81
C LYS A 82 -14.74 0.62 -14.20
N HIS A 83 -13.45 0.93 -14.29
CA HIS A 83 -12.68 0.91 -15.55
C HIS A 83 -11.87 -0.37 -15.76
N GLY A 84 -12.10 -1.41 -14.96
CA GLY A 84 -11.50 -2.74 -15.15
C GLY A 84 -10.02 -2.85 -14.78
N LEU A 85 -9.45 -1.87 -14.07
CA LEU A 85 -8.07 -1.94 -13.58
C LEU A 85 -7.93 -2.86 -12.34
N LEU A 86 -9.01 -2.99 -11.57
CA LEU A 86 -9.11 -3.82 -10.37
C LEU A 86 -10.43 -4.60 -10.36
N GLY A 87 -10.44 -5.78 -9.75
CA GLY A 87 -11.67 -6.46 -9.36
C GLY A 87 -12.30 -5.83 -8.10
N LEU A 88 -13.57 -6.14 -7.82
CA LEU A 88 -14.25 -5.66 -6.61
C LEU A 88 -13.57 -6.18 -5.35
N ASP A 89 -13.17 -7.45 -5.35
CA ASP A 89 -12.48 -8.10 -4.23
C ASP A 89 -11.12 -7.44 -3.95
N GLU A 90 -10.42 -6.99 -5.01
CA GLU A 90 -9.19 -6.21 -4.86
C GLU A 90 -9.48 -4.86 -4.20
N VAL A 91 -10.53 -4.16 -4.62
CA VAL A 91 -10.92 -2.86 -4.03
C VAL A 91 -11.21 -2.98 -2.54
N GLU A 92 -11.97 -4.00 -2.13
CA GLU A 92 -12.26 -4.22 -0.71
C GLU A 92 -10.99 -4.46 0.10
N ARG A 93 -10.03 -5.25 -0.42
CA ARG A 93 -8.72 -5.42 0.23
C ARG A 93 -7.97 -4.09 0.36
N TRP A 94 -7.96 -3.25 -0.67
CA TRP A 94 -7.35 -1.92 -0.61
C TRP A 94 -7.99 -1.00 0.44
N PHE A 95 -9.30 -1.13 0.68
CA PHE A 95 -9.96 -0.43 1.77
C PHE A 95 -9.48 -0.94 3.12
N SER A 96 -9.43 -2.26 3.32
CA SER A 96 -8.90 -2.86 4.55
C SER A 96 -7.47 -2.42 4.84
N TYR A 97 -6.59 -2.37 3.83
CA TYR A 97 -5.22 -1.89 3.99
C TYR A 97 -5.17 -0.41 4.43
N ARG A 98 -6.00 0.45 3.82
CA ARG A 98 -6.05 1.87 4.17
C ARG A 98 -6.60 2.09 5.58
N ASP A 99 -7.65 1.37 5.93
CA ASP A 99 -8.29 1.48 7.24
C ASP A 99 -7.33 0.96 8.33
N ASN A 100 -6.65 -0.18 8.12
CA ASN A 100 -5.60 -0.68 9.03
C ASN A 100 -4.43 0.32 9.19
N ARG A 101 -3.91 0.91 8.10
CA ARG A 101 -2.83 1.92 8.22
C ARG A 101 -3.26 3.16 8.99
N ASN A 102 -4.54 3.51 8.98
CA ASN A 102 -5.05 4.67 9.72
C ASN A 102 -5.18 4.35 11.22
N THR A 103 -5.54 3.11 11.58
CA THR A 103 -5.66 2.70 12.99
C THR A 103 -4.30 2.43 13.62
N THR A 104 -3.38 1.78 12.92
CA THR A 104 -2.08 1.35 13.48
C THR A 104 -0.98 2.41 13.43
N ALA A 105 -1.23 3.57 12.84
CA ALA A 105 -0.26 4.69 12.82
C ALA A 105 0.10 5.22 14.21
N HIS A 106 -0.74 4.99 15.21
CA HIS A 106 -0.56 5.46 16.58
C HIS A 106 -0.39 4.33 17.60
N ASP A 107 -0.48 3.06 17.16
CA ASP A 107 -0.38 1.89 18.01
C ASP A 107 0.88 1.10 17.69
N TYR A 108 1.79 1.03 18.66
CA TYR A 108 3.13 0.48 18.51
C TYR A 108 3.30 -0.93 19.10
N GLY A 109 2.24 -1.56 19.61
CA GLY A 109 2.34 -2.82 20.35
C GLY A 109 1.58 -3.98 19.73
N GLU A 110 0.34 -4.17 20.17
CA GLU A 110 -0.42 -5.39 19.92
C GLU A 110 -1.13 -5.36 18.56
N ILE A 111 -1.80 -4.26 18.21
CA ILE A 111 -2.57 -4.17 16.96
C ILE A 111 -1.65 -4.32 15.73
N PHE A 112 -0.44 -3.76 15.78
CA PHE A 112 0.51 -3.89 14.69
C PHE A 112 0.91 -5.36 14.46
N ALA A 113 1.18 -6.11 15.53
CA ALA A 113 1.62 -7.49 15.46
C ALA A 113 0.48 -8.44 15.02
N GLU A 114 -0.73 -8.23 15.51
CA GLU A 114 -1.86 -9.13 15.25
C GLU A 114 -2.59 -8.84 13.94
N GLU A 115 -2.71 -7.58 13.55
CA GLU A 115 -3.50 -7.18 12.38
C GLU A 115 -2.60 -6.80 11.21
N THR A 116 -1.70 -5.83 11.41
CA THR A 116 -0.90 -5.29 10.30
C THR A 116 0.04 -6.34 9.71
N LEU A 117 0.79 -7.07 10.54
CA LEU A 117 1.73 -8.10 10.03
C LEU A 117 1.03 -9.20 9.22
N ARG A 118 -0.21 -9.56 9.57
CA ARG A 118 -0.98 -10.59 8.85
C ARG A 118 -1.44 -10.09 7.47
N LEU A 119 -1.72 -8.80 7.33
CA LEU A 119 -2.19 -8.18 6.08
C LEU A 119 -1.05 -7.89 5.09
N LEU A 120 0.16 -7.60 5.59
CA LEU A 120 1.26 -7.11 4.76
C LEU A 120 1.70 -8.04 3.60
N PRO A 121 1.76 -9.38 3.75
CA PRO A 121 2.11 -10.26 2.64
C PRO A 121 1.15 -10.13 1.44
N GLU A 122 -0.16 -10.07 1.72
CA GLU A 122 -1.17 -9.92 0.67
C GLU A 122 -1.14 -8.51 0.07
N PHE A 123 -1.00 -7.48 0.90
CA PHE A 123 -0.82 -6.10 0.47
C PHE A 123 0.37 -5.94 -0.49
N ILE A 124 1.52 -6.51 -0.14
CA ILE A 124 2.71 -6.49 -0.99
C ILE A 124 2.44 -7.16 -2.35
N ALA A 125 1.70 -8.28 -2.35
CA ALA A 125 1.35 -8.98 -3.58
C ALA A 125 0.37 -8.18 -4.45
N ASP A 126 -0.65 -7.55 -3.84
CA ASP A 126 -1.59 -6.65 -4.53
C ASP A 126 -0.88 -5.42 -5.10
N ALA A 127 0.04 -4.82 -4.36
CA ALA A 127 0.83 -3.68 -4.82
C ALA A 127 1.70 -4.04 -6.05
N GLU A 128 2.33 -5.22 -6.06
CA GLU A 128 3.07 -5.71 -7.23
C GLU A 128 2.17 -6.00 -8.43
N ARG A 129 1.00 -6.62 -8.20
CA ARG A 129 0.01 -6.89 -9.25
C ARG A 129 -0.46 -5.59 -9.89
N LEU A 130 -0.86 -4.61 -9.07
CA LEU A 130 -1.34 -3.33 -9.55
C LEU A 130 -0.23 -2.57 -10.27
N ARG A 131 1.00 -2.53 -9.73
CA ARG A 131 2.16 -1.90 -10.40
C ARG A 131 2.43 -2.47 -11.79
N LYS A 132 2.19 -3.76 -12.02
CA LYS A 132 2.36 -4.39 -13.35
C LYS A 132 1.23 -4.05 -14.32
N ARG A 133 0.06 -3.65 -13.82
CA ARG A 133 -1.10 -3.26 -14.64
C ARG A 133 -1.07 -1.79 -15.08
N ILE A 134 -0.44 -0.91 -14.29
CA ILE A 134 -0.42 0.55 -14.50
C ILE A 134 0.92 1.09 -15.03
#